data_AF-A0A524EUF6-F1
#
_entry.id   AF-A0A524EUF6-F1
#
_cell.length_a   1.000
_cell.length_b   1.000
_cell.length_c   1.000
_cell.angle_alpha   90.00
_cell.angle_beta   90.00
_cell.angle_gamma   90.00
#
_symmetry.space_group_name_H-M   'P 1'
#
loop_
_entity.id
_entity.type
_entity.pdbx_description
1 polymer ?
#
loop_
_entity_poly.entity_id
_entity_poly.type
_entity_poly.pdbx_seq_one_letter_code
_entity_poly.pdbx_strand_id
1 'polypeptide(L)'
;MITKVDENIIHFINEPLFLSQFTESDIYEFYVNNLKNFLENGNFTKIPDATFEDYFPLNHQLLEHIYHMNNGNPREILKILIKIFNEIIFSNQNLSKILEKYET
;
A
#
# COMPACT_ATOMS: atom_id res chain seq x y z
N MET A 1 12.64 -4.40 -37.66
CA MET A 1 13.23 -5.74 -37.41
C MET A 1 13.35 -5.90 -35.92
N ILE A 2 12.55 -6.78 -35.31
CA ILE A 2 12.74 -7.16 -33.91
C ILE A 2 13.88 -8.17 -33.91
N THR A 3 15.01 -7.81 -33.32
CA THR A 3 16.17 -8.69 -33.13
C THR A 3 15.72 -9.90 -32.32
N LYS A 4 15.92 -11.10 -32.88
CA LYS A 4 15.64 -12.38 -32.23
C LYS A 4 16.46 -12.42 -30.94
N VAL A 5 15.80 -12.56 -29.79
CA VAL A 5 16.47 -12.71 -28.49
C VAL A 5 17.32 -13.99 -28.57
N ASP A 6 18.61 -13.89 -28.29
CA ASP A 6 19.52 -15.05 -28.25
C ASP A 6 19.07 -15.96 -27.09
N GLU A 7 18.54 -17.12 -27.44
CA GLU A 7 17.98 -18.10 -26.51
C GLU A 7 19.03 -18.57 -25.48
N ASN A 8 20.32 -18.43 -25.79
CA ASN A 8 21.41 -18.79 -24.88
C ASN A 8 21.56 -17.83 -23.69
N ILE A 9 21.00 -16.62 -23.75
CA ILE A 9 21.04 -15.64 -22.64
C ILE A 9 20.31 -16.20 -21.41
N ILE A 10 19.26 -16.98 -21.61
CA ILE A 10 18.47 -17.59 -20.53
C ILE A 10 19.32 -18.58 -19.72
N HIS A 11 20.29 -19.26 -20.37
CA HIS A 11 21.20 -20.18 -19.70
C HIS A 11 22.25 -19.51 -18.79
N PHE A 12 22.45 -18.20 -18.91
CA PHE A 12 23.30 -17.43 -18.00
C PHE A 12 22.57 -16.93 -16.75
N ILE A 13 21.23 -17.00 -16.74
CA ILE A 13 20.42 -16.69 -15.57
C ILE A 13 20.36 -17.96 -14.72
N ASN A 14 21.23 -18.04 -13.71
CA ASN A 14 21.15 -19.07 -12.68
C ASN A 14 19.81 -18.91 -11.93
N GLU A 15 18.86 -19.78 -12.28
CA GLU A 15 17.54 -19.93 -11.67
C GLU A 15 16.66 -18.66 -11.65
N PRO A 16 15.63 -18.58 -12.51
CA PRO A 16 14.74 -17.42 -12.51
C PRO A 16 14.00 -17.30 -11.18
N LEU A 17 14.09 -16.13 -10.55
CA LEU A 17 13.32 -15.79 -9.37
C LEU A 17 11.93 -15.34 -9.79
N PHE A 18 10.91 -16.08 -9.38
CA PHE A 18 9.52 -15.73 -9.60
C PHE A 18 9.01 -14.91 -8.42
N LEU A 19 8.59 -13.67 -8.70
CA LEU A 19 7.91 -12.84 -7.72
C LEU A 19 6.45 -13.25 -7.64
N SER A 20 5.95 -13.42 -6.42
CA SER A 20 4.52 -13.59 -6.17
C SER A 20 3.75 -12.37 -6.64
N GLN A 21 2.49 -12.59 -7.05
CA GLN A 21 1.58 -11.50 -7.32
C GLN A 21 1.28 -10.74 -6.04
N PHE A 22 1.06 -9.43 -6.17
CA PHE A 22 0.60 -8.61 -5.06
C PHE A 22 -0.88 -8.90 -4.82
N THR A 23 -1.18 -9.33 -3.61
CA THR A 23 -2.49 -9.77 -3.14
C THR A 23 -3.12 -8.70 -2.25
N GLU A 24 -4.40 -8.89 -1.96
CA GLU A 24 -5.13 -8.00 -1.07
C GLU A 24 -4.55 -8.03 0.36
N SER A 25 -4.07 -9.20 0.84
CA SER A 25 -3.38 -9.27 2.15
C SER A 25 -2.14 -8.37 2.20
N ASP A 26 -1.44 -8.22 1.07
CA ASP A 26 -0.20 -7.45 1.00
C ASP A 26 -0.45 -5.94 1.21
N ILE A 27 -1.59 -5.38 0.79
CA ILE A 27 -1.90 -3.96 1.06
C ILE A 27 -2.17 -3.73 2.56
N TYR A 28 -2.84 -4.66 3.23
CA TYR A 28 -3.10 -4.54 4.67
C TYR A 28 -1.80 -4.64 5.47
N GLU A 29 -0.96 -5.64 5.17
CA GLU A 29 0.33 -5.79 5.82
C GLU A 29 1.23 -4.58 5.58
N PHE A 30 1.30 -4.11 4.32
CA PHE A 30 2.06 -2.92 3.96
C PHE A 30 1.61 -1.70 4.77
N TYR A 31 0.31 -1.46 4.84
CA TYR A 31 -0.27 -0.34 5.58
C TYR A 31 0.07 -0.41 7.08
N VAL A 32 -0.23 -1.54 7.73
CA VAL A 32 -0.03 -1.73 9.16
C VAL A 32 1.44 -1.59 9.54
N ASN A 33 2.34 -2.18 8.75
CA ASN A 33 3.77 -2.14 9.03
C ASN A 33 4.32 -0.71 8.91
N ASN A 34 3.89 0.06 7.90
CA ASN A 34 4.30 1.45 7.78
C ASN A 34 3.74 2.34 8.89
N LEU A 35 2.50 2.11 9.32
CA LEU A 35 1.89 2.85 10.41
C LEU A 35 2.62 2.57 11.74
N LYS A 36 2.94 1.30 12.02
CA LYS A 36 3.75 0.92 13.19
C LYS A 36 5.12 1.62 13.17
N ASN A 37 5.82 1.55 12.04
CA ASN A 37 7.11 2.22 11.87
C ASN A 37 7.01 3.73 12.10
N PHE A 38 5.96 4.38 11.61
CA PHE A 38 5.74 5.81 11.83
C PHE A 38 5.55 6.13 13.32
N LEU A 39 4.72 5.35 14.02
CA LEU A 39 4.41 5.56 15.43
C LEU A 39 5.63 5.33 16.33
N GLU A 40 6.38 4.26 16.07
CA GLU A 40 7.62 3.95 16.78
C GLU A 40 8.67 5.05 16.60
N ASN A 41 8.89 5.50 15.36
CA ASN A 41 9.84 6.58 15.07
C ASN A 41 9.38 7.95 15.62
N GLY A 42 8.07 8.14 15.78
CA GLY A 42 7.49 9.34 16.36
C GLY A 42 7.49 9.40 17.89
N ASN A 43 8.05 8.38 18.58
CA ASN A 43 8.00 8.22 20.04
C ASN A 43 6.56 8.18 20.61
N PHE A 44 5.60 7.68 19.84
CA PHE A 44 4.23 7.46 20.32
C PHE A 44 4.20 6.17 21.16
N THR A 45 4.48 6.30 22.46
CA THR A 45 4.72 5.17 23.40
C THR A 45 3.46 4.40 23.86
N LYS A 46 2.27 4.83 23.43
CA LYS A 46 1.01 4.12 23.68
C LYS A 46 0.44 3.65 22.34
N ILE A 47 1.03 2.59 21.81
CA ILE A 47 0.41 1.80 20.75
C ILE A 47 -0.74 1.04 21.44
N PRO A 48 -2.02 1.30 21.15
CA PRO A 48 -3.11 0.56 21.76
C PRO A 48 -3.07 -0.89 21.28
N ASP A 49 -2.88 -1.82 22.22
CA ASP A 49 -3.20 -3.24 22.02
C ASP A 49 -4.71 -3.39 22.29
N ALA A 50 -5.57 -3.87 21.39
CA ALA A 50 -5.46 -5.10 20.60
C ALA A 50 -6.07 -5.02 19.17
N THR A 51 -6.44 -3.82 18.74
CA THR A 51 -6.95 -3.42 17.43
C THR A 51 -6.58 -1.94 17.36
N PHE A 52 -5.73 -1.49 16.45
CA PHE A 52 -5.51 -0.04 16.25
C PHE A 52 -6.78 0.47 15.53
N GLU A 53 -7.85 0.69 16.31
CA GLU A 53 -9.22 0.19 16.04
C GLU A 53 -9.70 0.31 14.58
N ASP A 54 -9.66 -0.85 13.90
CA ASP A 54 -9.98 -1.18 12.50
C ASP A 54 -9.39 -0.28 11.41
N TYR A 55 -8.12 0.12 11.64
CA TYR A 55 -7.12 0.69 10.71
C TYR A 55 -6.95 2.21 10.66
N PHE A 56 -7.32 2.99 11.69
CA PHE A 56 -7.12 4.45 11.71
C PHE A 56 -5.69 4.89 11.27
N PRO A 57 -5.52 5.93 10.42
CA PRO A 57 -6.55 6.85 9.91
C PRO A 57 -7.40 6.32 8.73
N LEU A 58 -7.09 5.14 8.17
CA LEU A 58 -7.89 4.50 7.13
C LEU A 58 -8.81 3.42 7.75
N ASN A 59 -9.43 2.60 6.91
CA ASN A 59 -10.21 1.43 7.34
C ASN A 59 -10.04 0.27 6.34
N HIS A 60 -10.47 -0.94 6.72
CA HIS A 60 -10.34 -2.13 5.86
C HIS A 60 -11.03 -1.97 4.50
N GLN A 61 -12.24 -1.42 4.48
CA GLN A 61 -13.05 -1.25 3.27
C GLN A 61 -12.38 -0.31 2.26
N LEU A 62 -11.74 0.75 2.75
CA LEU A 62 -11.01 1.68 1.91
C LEU A 62 -9.76 1.03 1.29
N LEU A 63 -9.01 0.23 2.06
CA LEU A 63 -7.85 -0.50 1.56
C LEU A 63 -8.27 -1.54 0.51
N GLU A 64 -9.38 -2.26 0.75
CA GLU A 64 -10.00 -3.20 -0.20
C GLU A 64 -10.39 -2.48 -1.49
N HIS A 65 -11.07 -1.33 -1.37
CA HIS A 65 -11.45 -0.49 -2.50
C HIS A 65 -10.25 -0.02 -3.31
N ILE A 66 -9.19 0.46 -2.64
CA ILE A 66 -7.94 0.90 -3.28
C ILE A 66 -7.26 -0.27 -4.02
N TYR A 67 -7.29 -1.47 -3.46
CA TYR A 67 -6.75 -2.65 -4.13
C TYR A 67 -7.53 -2.97 -5.41
N HIS A 68 -8.87 -3.05 -5.33
CA HIS A 68 -9.72 -3.39 -6.47
C HIS A 68 -9.74 -2.33 -7.57
N MET A 69 -9.77 -1.04 -7.22
CA MET A 69 -9.77 0.04 -8.22
C MET A 69 -8.48 0.06 -9.06
N ASN A 70 -7.38 -0.51 -8.54
CA ASN A 70 -6.09 -0.58 -9.20
C ASN A 70 -5.70 -1.98 -9.69
N ASN A 71 -6.61 -2.97 -9.60
CA ASN A 71 -6.36 -4.37 -9.93
C ASN A 71 -5.06 -4.92 -9.30
N GLY A 72 -4.80 -4.57 -8.04
CA GLY A 72 -3.60 -5.01 -7.32
C GLY A 72 -2.27 -4.43 -7.82
N ASN A 73 -2.27 -3.36 -8.62
CA ASN A 73 -1.04 -2.69 -9.05
C ASN A 73 -0.37 -1.96 -7.87
N PRO A 74 0.77 -2.44 -7.33
CA PRO A 74 1.36 -1.88 -6.11
C PRO A 74 1.79 -0.43 -6.26
N ARG A 75 2.19 -0.04 -7.48
CA ARG A 75 2.67 1.32 -7.75
C ARG A 75 1.54 2.34 -7.70
N GLU A 76 0.38 2.00 -8.26
CA GLU A 76 -0.77 2.90 -8.23
C GLU A 76 -1.40 2.96 -6.84
N ILE A 77 -1.48 1.81 -6.15
CA ILE A 77 -1.88 1.73 -4.75
C ILE A 77 -1.02 2.67 -3.88
N LEU A 78 0.31 2.59 -4.00
CA LEU A 78 1.21 3.44 -3.23
C LEU A 78 1.00 4.93 -3.49
N LYS A 79 0.79 5.33 -4.75
CA LYS A 79 0.51 6.74 -5.11
C LYS A 79 -0.75 7.25 -4.42
N ILE A 80 -1.80 6.43 -4.38
CA ILE A 80 -3.07 6.79 -3.73
C ILE A 80 -2.87 6.93 -2.22
N LEU A 81 -2.20 5.96 -1.59
CA LEU A 81 -1.90 6.04 -0.15
C LEU A 81 -1.13 7.31 0.19
N ILE A 82 -0.07 7.63 -0.56
CA ILE A 82 0.71 8.88 -0.38
C ILE A 82 -0.19 10.11 -0.51
N LYS A 83 -1.08 10.13 -1.50
CA LYS A 83 -2.02 11.25 -1.71
C LYS A 83 -2.96 11.41 -0.52
N ILE A 84 -3.54 10.32 -0.03
CA ILE A 84 -4.44 10.33 1.14
C ILE A 84 -3.70 10.86 2.37
N PHE A 85 -2.51 10.34 2.67
CA PHE A 85 -1.72 10.79 3.82
C PHE A 85 -1.29 12.26 3.72
N ASN A 86 -0.90 12.72 2.53
CA ASN A 86 -0.60 14.14 2.32
C ASN A 86 -1.84 15.01 2.60
N GLU A 87 -3.03 14.59 2.18
CA GLU A 87 -4.27 15.30 2.51
C GLU A 87 -4.53 15.28 4.03
N ILE A 88 -4.36 14.13 4.69
CA ILE A 88 -4.55 14.02 6.16
C ILE A 88 -3.62 14.98 6.91
N ILE A 89 -2.36 15.12 6.48
CA ILE A 89 -1.35 15.92 7.17
C ILE A 89 -1.48 17.41 6.87
N PHE A 90 -1.75 17.79 5.61
CA PHE A 90 -1.65 19.17 5.15
C PHE A 90 -3.00 19.86 4.93
N SER A 91 -4.11 19.12 4.96
CA SER A 91 -5.45 19.70 4.78
C SER A 91 -6.01 20.25 6.09
N ASN A 92 -6.77 21.34 6.00
CA ASN A 92 -7.60 21.84 7.10
C ASN A 92 -8.97 21.13 7.18
N GLN A 93 -9.20 20.11 6.36
CA GLN A 93 -10.47 19.36 6.32
C GLN A 93 -10.51 18.28 7.41
N ASN A 94 -11.72 17.99 7.89
CA ASN A 94 -11.93 16.84 8.78
C ASN A 94 -11.62 15.53 8.04
N LEU A 95 -11.08 14.55 8.78
CA LEU A 95 -10.70 13.24 8.26
C LEU A 95 -11.83 12.57 7.46
N SER A 96 -13.07 12.59 7.95
CA SER A 96 -14.21 11.98 7.26
C SER A 96 -14.42 12.53 5.84
N LYS A 97 -14.30 13.86 5.65
CA LYS A 97 -14.41 14.50 4.33
C LYS A 97 -13.26 14.16 3.40
N ILE A 98 -12.10 13.83 3.95
CA ILE A 98 -10.96 13.39 3.15
C ILE A 98 -11.24 11.97 2.66
N LEU A 99 -11.65 11.07 3.54
CA LEU A 99 -11.90 9.65 3.21
C LEU A 99 -13.07 9.48 2.21
N GLU A 100 -14.15 10.25 2.34
CA GLU A 100 -15.31 10.21 1.41
C GLU A 100 -14.90 10.35 -0.08
N LYS A 101 -13.83 11.09 -0.38
CA LYS A 101 -13.32 11.28 -1.75
C LYS A 101 -12.74 10.02 -2.39
N TYR A 102 -12.43 9.02 -1.56
CA TYR A 102 -11.74 7.79 -1.95
C TYR A 102 -12.63 6.55 -1.75
N GLU A 103 -13.85 6.74 -1.24
CA GLU A 103 -14.87 5.68 -1.08
C GLU A 103 -15.87 5.63 -2.25
N THR A 104 -15.75 6.54 -3.24
CA THR A 104 -16.65 6.69 -4.41
C THR A 104 -16.03 6.21 -5.71
#